data_AF-A0A497LJF1-F1
#
_entry.id   AF-A0A497LJF1-F1
#
_cell.length_a   1.000
_cell.length_b   1.000
_cell.length_c   1.000
_cell.angle_alpha   90.00
_cell.angle_beta   90.00
_cell.angle_gamma   90.00
#
_symmetry.space_group_name_H-M   'P 1'
#
loop_
_entity.id
_entity.type
_entity.pdbx_description
1 polymer ?
#
loop_
_entity_poly.entity_id
_entity_poly.type
_entity_poly.pdbx_seq_one_letter_code
_entity_poly.pdbx_strand_id
1 'polypeptide(L)'
;MYQYLSQRKPKKIILGIKFGLLSPELIRKMSVTEIVTSETYDEDGMPIRAGPMDRRLGTIEPGVRCETCGNYVGQCPGHFGHIELERPVIHVEFVKYIHTLLRATCRHCGRILLPEEEIEKYLKKIRIYEKRWKPLKQHLIKKIIKKTIKNNQCPYCGEKQYKIKLEKPMSFYEERERGVLTRLNPKEIRSRLERIPDKDLILLGFDPEYARP
;
A
#
# COMPACT_ATOMS: atom_id res chain seq x y z
N MET A 1 13.67 -23.87 -48.11
CA MET A 1 12.52 -24.60 -47.56
C MET A 1 12.22 -24.01 -46.19
N TYR A 2 11.42 -22.93 -46.15
CA TYR A 2 11.09 -22.21 -44.92
C TYR A 2 10.08 -23.02 -44.11
N GLN A 3 10.56 -23.66 -43.05
CA GLN A 3 9.74 -24.46 -42.15
C GLN A 3 8.90 -23.52 -41.27
N TYR A 4 7.58 -23.66 -41.40
CA TYR A 4 6.54 -22.91 -40.70
C TYR A 4 6.84 -22.77 -39.19
N LEU A 5 7.10 -21.54 -38.74
CA LEU A 5 6.89 -21.15 -37.36
C LEU A 5 5.42 -21.34 -37.04
N SER A 6 5.11 -22.43 -36.33
CA SER A 6 3.80 -22.68 -35.72
C SER A 6 3.40 -21.44 -34.91
N GLN A 7 2.52 -20.61 -35.47
CA GLN A 7 1.85 -19.52 -34.76
C GLN A 7 0.98 -20.16 -33.67
N ARG A 8 1.56 -20.41 -32.50
CA ARG A 8 0.82 -20.80 -31.31
C ARG A 8 -0.12 -19.65 -30.95
N LYS A 9 -1.38 -19.71 -31.42
CA LYS A 9 -2.43 -18.79 -30.98
C LYS A 9 -2.46 -18.77 -29.44
N PRO A 10 -2.35 -17.60 -28.80
CA PRO A 10 -2.37 -17.53 -27.35
C PRO A 10 -3.72 -18.04 -26.82
N LYS A 11 -3.68 -18.99 -25.87
CA LYS A 11 -4.91 -19.58 -25.29
C LYS A 11 -5.76 -18.56 -24.53
N LYS A 12 -5.14 -17.49 -24.03
CA LYS A 12 -5.78 -16.37 -23.35
C LYS A 12 -5.12 -15.07 -23.76
N ILE A 13 -5.91 -14.00 -23.85
CA ILE A 13 -5.46 -12.64 -24.11
C ILE A 13 -5.71 -11.82 -22.84
N ILE A 14 -4.75 -10.96 -22.48
CA ILE A 14 -4.87 -10.08 -21.32
C ILE A 14 -5.88 -8.97 -21.67
N LEU A 15 -7.01 -8.94 -20.96
CA LEU A 15 -8.04 -7.90 -21.14
C LEU A 15 -7.62 -6.55 -20.52
N GLY A 16 -6.91 -6.60 -19.39
CA GLY A 16 -6.47 -5.41 -18.67
C GLY A 16 -5.72 -5.77 -17.38
N ILE A 17 -5.13 -4.75 -16.76
CA ILE A 17 -4.36 -4.88 -15.52
C ILE A 17 -5.01 -3.99 -14.47
N LYS A 18 -5.31 -4.56 -13.30
CA LYS A 18 -5.82 -3.82 -12.15
C LYS A 18 -4.68 -3.57 -11.17
N PHE A 19 -4.34 -2.30 -10.99
CA PHE A 19 -3.31 -1.88 -10.04
C PHE A 19 -3.91 -1.80 -8.63
N GLY A 20 -3.06 -2.07 -7.63
CA GLY A 20 -3.39 -2.01 -6.21
C GLY A 20 -2.13 -2.02 -5.36
N LEU A 21 -2.31 -2.02 -4.05
CA LEU A 21 -1.25 -2.22 -3.06
C LEU A 21 -1.22 -3.68 -2.64
N LEU A 22 -0.02 -4.23 -2.46
CA LEU A 22 0.15 -5.57 -1.94
C LEU A 22 -0.07 -5.57 -0.43
N SER A 23 -1.06 -6.33 0.04
CA SER A 23 -1.24 -6.53 1.47
C SER A 23 -0.10 -7.38 2.05
N PRO A 24 0.25 -7.21 3.33
CA PRO A 24 1.25 -8.06 3.97
C PRO A 24 0.94 -9.56 3.84
N GLU A 25 -0.34 -9.93 3.92
CA GLU A 25 -0.80 -11.31 3.73
C GLU A 25 -0.54 -11.82 2.31
N LEU A 26 -0.79 -10.99 1.29
CA LEU A 26 -0.53 -11.36 -0.10
C LEU A 26 0.98 -11.50 -0.35
N ILE A 27 1.81 -10.62 0.21
CA ILE A 27 3.28 -10.71 0.12
C ILE A 27 3.76 -12.04 0.68
N ARG A 28 3.33 -12.41 1.89
CA ARG A 28 3.70 -13.69 2.51
C ARG A 28 3.22 -14.88 1.68
N LYS A 29 2.00 -14.82 1.14
CA LYS A 29 1.43 -15.91 0.32
C LYS A 29 2.13 -16.09 -1.04
N MET A 30 2.58 -15.00 -1.65
CA MET A 30 3.35 -15.04 -2.90
C MET A 30 4.80 -15.49 -2.68
N SER A 31 5.28 -15.40 -1.45
CA SER A 31 6.66 -15.69 -1.12
C SER A 31 6.91 -17.18 -0.91
N VAL A 32 8.02 -17.68 -1.44
CA VAL A 32 8.45 -19.07 -1.28
C VAL A 32 9.30 -19.29 -0.03
N THR A 33 9.97 -18.23 0.45
CA THR A 33 10.82 -18.29 1.65
C THR A 33 10.95 -16.91 2.28
N GLU A 34 11.08 -16.91 3.60
CA GLU A 34 11.51 -15.74 4.36
C GLU A 34 13.04 -15.61 4.26
N ILE A 35 13.52 -14.39 4.09
CA ILE A 35 14.95 -14.05 4.09
C ILE A 35 15.29 -13.49 5.47
N VAL A 36 16.16 -14.20 6.18
CA VAL A 36 16.53 -13.92 7.57
C VAL A 36 18.00 -13.48 7.68
N THR A 37 18.86 -14.03 6.83
CA THR A 37 20.30 -13.75 6.85
C THR A 37 20.68 -12.75 5.76
N SER A 38 21.67 -11.91 6.03
CA SER A 38 22.24 -10.98 5.04
C SER A 38 23.36 -11.61 4.20
N GLU A 39 23.87 -12.77 4.65
CA GLU A 39 24.98 -13.47 4.01
C GLU A 39 24.51 -14.23 2.77
N THR A 40 25.35 -14.25 1.74
CA THR A 40 25.02 -14.82 0.43
C THR A 40 25.56 -16.24 0.25
N TYR A 41 26.82 -16.46 0.61
CA TYR A 41 27.53 -17.73 0.47
C TYR A 41 28.23 -18.11 1.77
N ASP A 42 28.28 -19.41 2.06
CA ASP A 42 29.03 -19.95 3.19
C ASP A 42 30.54 -20.02 2.89
N GLU A 43 31.32 -20.51 3.86
CA GLU A 43 32.78 -20.68 3.75
C GLU A 43 33.18 -21.63 2.60
N ASP A 44 32.29 -22.55 2.23
CA ASP A 44 32.49 -23.50 1.12
C ASP A 44 32.08 -22.92 -0.25
N GLY A 45 31.61 -21.66 -0.28
CA GLY A 45 31.15 -20.98 -1.50
C GLY A 45 29.78 -21.43 -1.98
N MET A 46 28.99 -22.10 -1.15
CA MET A 46 27.63 -22.55 -1.46
C MET A 46 26.59 -21.51 -0.99
N PRO A 47 25.48 -21.33 -1.72
CA PRO A 47 24.46 -20.37 -1.31
C PRO A 47 23.81 -20.74 0.03
N ILE A 48 23.71 -19.76 0.93
CA ILE A 48 23.11 -19.94 2.25
C ILE A 48 21.58 -19.99 2.16
N ARG A 49 20.97 -20.90 2.91
CA ARG A 49 19.50 -20.98 3.04
C ARG A 49 18.94 -19.79 3.81
N ALA A 50 17.76 -19.33 3.40
CA ALA A 50 17.13 -18.12 3.92
C ALA A 50 18.00 -16.85 3.78
N GLY A 51 18.98 -16.88 2.88
CA GLY A 51 19.77 -15.73 2.46
C GLY A 51 19.30 -15.18 1.11
N PRO A 52 19.92 -14.10 0.61
CA PRO A 52 19.53 -13.46 -0.65
C PRO A 52 19.76 -14.34 -1.89
N MET A 53 20.66 -15.33 -1.79
CA MET A 53 21.00 -16.27 -2.88
C MET A 53 20.35 -17.65 -2.71
N ASP A 54 19.30 -17.76 -1.88
CA ASP A 54 18.60 -19.04 -1.66
C ASP A 54 18.08 -19.62 -3.00
N ARG A 55 18.42 -20.89 -3.27
CA ARG A 55 18.07 -21.62 -4.51
C ARG A 55 16.56 -21.77 -4.73
N ARG A 56 15.73 -21.53 -3.70
CA ARG A 56 14.27 -21.46 -3.81
C ARG A 56 13.81 -20.21 -4.54
N LEU A 57 14.55 -19.10 -4.46
CA LEU A 57 14.24 -17.84 -5.16
C LEU A 57 14.49 -17.94 -6.66
N GLY A 58 15.33 -18.89 -7.06
CA GLY A 58 15.70 -19.16 -8.44
C GLY A 58 17.11 -19.70 -8.52
N THR A 59 17.54 -19.99 -9.74
CA THR A 59 18.94 -20.37 -10.02
C THR A 59 19.46 -19.53 -11.17
N ILE A 60 20.70 -19.06 -11.03
CA ILE A 60 21.49 -18.43 -12.09
C ILE A 60 22.67 -19.30 -12.50
N GLU A 61 22.96 -20.36 -11.74
CA GLU A 61 24.11 -21.25 -11.94
C GLU A 61 23.77 -22.32 -13.01
N PRO A 62 24.54 -22.40 -14.10
CA PRO A 62 24.38 -23.45 -15.10
C PRO A 62 24.50 -24.85 -14.46
N GLY A 63 23.59 -25.76 -14.81
CA GLY A 63 23.59 -27.13 -14.29
C GLY A 63 22.89 -27.31 -12.93
N VAL A 64 22.60 -26.24 -12.20
CA VAL A 64 21.82 -26.27 -10.97
C VAL A 64 20.33 -26.08 -11.28
N ARG A 65 19.47 -26.87 -10.63
CA ARG A 65 18.01 -26.74 -10.72
C ARG A 65 17.48 -25.86 -9.60
N CYS A 66 16.46 -25.07 -9.89
CA CYS A 66 15.75 -24.32 -8.86
C CYS A 66 15.02 -25.28 -7.90
N GLU A 67 15.13 -25.05 -6.59
CA GLU A 67 14.48 -25.90 -5.59
C GLU A 67 12.95 -25.76 -5.57
N THR A 68 12.40 -24.66 -6.11
CA THR A 68 10.95 -24.40 -6.12
C THR A 68 10.27 -24.99 -7.36
N CYS A 69 10.79 -24.71 -8.56
CA CYS A 69 10.15 -25.15 -9.81
C CYS A 69 10.86 -26.32 -10.51
N GLY A 70 12.07 -26.70 -10.09
CA GLY A 70 12.86 -27.77 -10.70
C GLY A 70 13.48 -27.44 -12.06
N ASN A 71 13.20 -26.25 -12.62
CA ASN A 71 13.72 -25.83 -13.92
C ASN A 71 15.18 -25.36 -13.83
N TYR A 72 15.87 -25.42 -14.97
CA TYR A 72 17.20 -24.83 -15.15
C TYR A 72 17.13 -23.33 -15.45
N VAL A 73 18.30 -22.70 -15.41
CA VAL A 73 18.52 -21.31 -15.85
C VAL A 73 17.90 -21.08 -17.24
N GLY A 74 17.16 -19.98 -17.40
CA GLY A 74 16.47 -19.61 -18.64
C GLY A 74 15.02 -20.13 -18.76
N GLN A 75 14.66 -21.19 -18.04
CA GLN A 75 13.27 -21.67 -17.93
C GLN A 75 12.64 -21.35 -16.57
N CYS A 76 13.45 -21.07 -15.56
CA CYS A 76 13.00 -20.59 -14.26
C CYS A 76 12.50 -19.12 -14.36
N PRO A 77 11.23 -18.82 -14.04
CA PRO A 77 10.69 -17.46 -14.08
C PRO A 77 11.12 -16.59 -12.90
N GLY A 78 11.75 -17.19 -11.87
CA GLY A 78 12.06 -16.55 -10.60
C GLY A 78 10.91 -16.67 -9.60
N HIS A 79 11.24 -16.60 -8.31
CA HIS A 79 10.31 -16.78 -7.20
C HIS A 79 10.55 -15.71 -6.14
N PHE A 80 9.46 -15.15 -5.60
CA PHE A 80 9.57 -14.06 -4.63
C PHE A 80 9.97 -14.56 -3.25
N GLY A 81 10.90 -13.85 -2.61
CA GLY A 81 11.16 -13.91 -1.18
C GLY A 81 10.43 -12.77 -0.44
N HIS A 82 10.42 -12.82 0.87
CA HIS A 82 10.02 -11.69 1.71
C HIS A 82 10.93 -11.53 2.92
N ILE A 83 11.00 -10.32 3.45
CA ILE A 83 11.67 -10.00 4.71
C ILE A 83 10.57 -9.50 5.64
N GLU A 84 10.46 -10.11 6.82
CA GLU A 84 9.53 -9.65 7.85
C GLU A 84 10.14 -8.43 8.57
N LEU A 85 9.44 -7.29 8.52
CA LEU A 85 9.91 -6.06 9.16
C LEU A 85 9.44 -5.99 10.61
N GLU A 86 10.39 -5.89 11.54
CA GLU A 86 10.13 -5.77 12.97
C GLU A 86 9.27 -4.52 13.33
N ARG A 87 9.39 -3.46 12.53
CA ARG A 87 8.61 -2.22 12.71
C ARG A 87 8.06 -1.72 11.37
N PRO A 88 6.87 -1.10 11.36
CA PRO A 88 6.32 -0.54 10.14
C PRO A 88 7.20 0.60 9.64
N VAL A 89 7.46 0.61 8.34
CA VAL A 89 8.22 1.65 7.65
C VAL A 89 7.29 2.40 6.70
N ILE A 90 7.38 3.72 6.70
CA ILE A 90 6.58 4.56 5.79
C ILE A 90 7.17 4.47 4.39
N HIS A 91 6.36 4.08 3.42
CA HIS A 91 6.75 4.11 2.02
C HIS A 91 6.79 5.56 1.52
N VAL A 92 7.95 6.02 1.07
CA VAL A 92 8.23 7.43 0.74
C VAL A 92 7.27 7.99 -0.31
N GLU A 93 6.89 7.18 -1.30
CA GLU A 93 5.96 7.60 -2.35
C GLU A 93 4.56 7.97 -1.81
N PHE A 94 4.13 7.33 -0.70
CA PHE A 94 2.79 7.52 -0.16
C PHE A 94 2.71 8.60 0.92
N VAL A 95 3.81 9.28 1.24
CA VAL A 95 3.88 10.29 2.30
C VAL A 95 2.83 11.40 2.14
N LYS A 96 2.59 11.87 0.90
CA LYS A 96 1.56 12.90 0.62
C LYS A 96 0.14 12.41 0.87
N TYR A 97 -0.13 11.13 0.55
CA TYR A 97 -1.42 10.50 0.78
C TYR A 97 -1.67 10.29 2.27
N ILE A 98 -0.68 9.77 2.99
CA ILE A 98 -0.70 9.62 4.45
C ILE A 98 -0.93 10.98 5.13
N HIS A 99 -0.23 12.04 4.71
CA HIS A 99 -0.44 13.40 5.24
C HIS A 99 -1.88 13.89 5.06
N THR A 100 -2.48 13.58 3.91
CA THR A 100 -3.85 13.96 3.60
C THR A 100 -4.84 13.20 4.47
N LEU A 101 -4.66 11.88 4.61
CA LEU A 101 -5.50 11.01 5.42
C LEU A 101 -5.47 11.39 6.90
N LEU A 102 -4.27 11.61 7.46
CA LEU A 102 -4.10 12.01 8.86
C LEU A 102 -4.76 13.34 9.19
N ARG A 103 -4.89 14.25 8.21
CA ARG A 103 -5.57 15.55 8.38
C ARG A 103 -7.06 15.52 8.11
N ALA A 104 -7.53 14.55 7.33
CA ALA A 104 -8.94 14.44 6.93
C ALA A 104 -9.76 13.55 7.88
N THR A 105 -9.10 12.73 8.68
CA THR A 105 -9.71 11.77 9.61
C THR A 105 -9.42 12.14 11.05
N CYS A 106 -10.29 11.71 11.96
CA CYS A 106 -10.14 11.95 13.38
C CYS A 106 -8.99 11.14 13.96
N ARG A 107 -8.08 11.80 14.69
CA ARG A 107 -6.96 11.15 15.39
C ARG A 107 -7.34 10.01 16.34
N HIS A 108 -8.56 10.04 16.92
CA HIS A 108 -9.01 9.05 17.88
C HIS A 108 -9.89 7.98 17.24
N CYS A 109 -11.03 8.37 16.65
CA CYS A 109 -12.03 7.42 16.16
C CYS A 109 -11.85 6.99 14.70
N GLY A 110 -10.92 7.59 13.94
CA GLY A 110 -10.68 7.24 12.54
C GLY A 110 -11.75 7.68 11.54
N ARG A 111 -12.90 8.20 12.01
CA ARG A 111 -13.97 8.72 11.15
C ARG A 111 -13.54 9.99 10.42
N ILE A 112 -14.07 10.18 9.22
CA ILE A 112 -13.93 11.43 8.47
C ILE A 112 -14.54 12.60 9.26
N LEU A 113 -13.94 13.78 9.17
CA LEU A 113 -14.40 15.00 9.86
C LEU A 113 -15.61 15.66 9.17
N LEU A 114 -16.63 14.87 8.84
CA LEU A 114 -17.90 15.32 8.27
C LEU A 114 -19.07 14.71 9.04
N PRO A 115 -20.22 15.40 9.12
CA PRO A 115 -21.43 14.83 9.68
C PRO A 115 -22.05 13.76 8.76
N GLU A 116 -22.79 12.82 9.36
CA GLU A 116 -23.39 11.65 8.69
C GLU A 116 -24.24 12.05 7.46
N GLU A 117 -25.06 13.10 7.59
CA GLU A 117 -25.93 13.58 6.52
C GLU A 117 -25.16 14.00 5.26
N GLU A 118 -23.97 14.59 5.44
CA GLU A 118 -23.14 14.99 4.32
C GLU A 118 -22.44 13.80 3.67
N ILE A 119 -22.02 12.82 4.48
CA ILE A 119 -21.40 11.58 4.00
C ILE A 119 -22.35 10.88 3.03
N GLU A 120 -23.62 10.69 3.40
CA GLU A 120 -24.59 10.04 2.53
C GLU A 120 -24.82 10.80 1.21
N LYS A 121 -24.92 12.14 1.29
CA LYS A 121 -25.06 13.01 0.11
C LYS A 121 -23.86 12.87 -0.82
N TYR A 122 -22.64 12.83 -0.29
CA TYR A 122 -21.43 12.68 -1.10
C TYR A 122 -21.28 11.28 -1.68
N LEU A 123 -21.59 10.23 -0.93
CA LEU A 123 -21.55 8.85 -1.44
C LEU A 123 -22.49 8.65 -2.64
N LYS A 124 -23.72 9.19 -2.57
CA LYS A 124 -24.66 9.15 -3.70
C LYS A 124 -24.08 9.84 -4.94
N LYS A 125 -23.46 11.02 -4.77
CA LYS A 125 -22.82 11.76 -5.88
C LYS A 125 -21.62 11.03 -6.47
N ILE A 126 -20.77 10.42 -5.64
CA ILE A 126 -19.60 9.67 -6.10
C ILE A 126 -20.03 8.48 -6.98
N ARG A 127 -21.06 7.73 -6.56
CA ARG A 127 -21.61 6.60 -7.34
C ARG A 127 -22.11 7.03 -8.73
N ILE A 128 -22.72 8.21 -8.84
CA ILE A 128 -23.19 8.75 -10.12
C ILE A 128 -22.01 9.16 -11.00
N TYR A 129 -21.01 9.85 -10.43
CA TYR A 129 -19.85 10.34 -11.19
C TYR A 129 -18.91 9.23 -11.63
N GLU A 130 -18.83 8.14 -10.88
CA GLU A 130 -18.01 6.98 -11.24
C GLU A 130 -18.36 6.37 -12.59
N LYS A 131 -19.66 6.32 -12.94
CA LYS A 131 -20.14 5.70 -14.18
C LYS A 131 -19.96 6.58 -15.42
N ARG A 132 -19.98 7.91 -15.26
CA ARG A 132 -20.08 8.85 -16.39
C ARG A 132 -18.95 9.89 -16.48
N TRP A 133 -18.38 10.34 -15.36
CA TRP A 133 -17.49 11.51 -15.32
C TRP A 133 -16.34 11.35 -14.31
N LYS A 134 -15.27 10.62 -14.70
CA LYS A 134 -14.08 10.41 -13.87
C LYS A 134 -13.40 11.71 -13.39
N PRO A 135 -13.22 12.76 -14.22
CA PRO A 135 -12.58 14.00 -13.76
C PRO A 135 -13.39 14.71 -12.66
N LEU A 136 -14.72 14.65 -12.76
CA LEU A 136 -15.62 15.29 -11.80
C LEU A 136 -15.57 14.60 -10.44
N LYS A 137 -15.42 13.26 -10.41
CA LYS A 137 -15.16 12.49 -9.18
C LYS A 137 -13.91 13.00 -8.46
N GLN A 138 -12.80 13.20 -9.19
CA GLN A 138 -11.55 13.71 -8.59
C GLN A 138 -11.70 15.13 -8.03
N HIS A 139 -12.42 16.00 -8.75
CA HIS A 139 -12.68 17.37 -8.26
C HIS A 139 -13.54 17.36 -6.99
N LEU A 140 -14.56 16.50 -6.94
CA LEU A 140 -15.40 16.33 -5.75
C LEU A 140 -14.58 15.83 -4.55
N ILE A 141 -13.74 14.82 -4.72
CA ILE A 141 -12.86 14.30 -3.65
C ILE A 141 -11.94 15.40 -3.13
N LYS A 142 -11.30 16.18 -4.02
CA LYS A 142 -10.47 17.32 -3.62
C LYS A 142 -11.26 18.36 -2.83
N LYS A 143 -12.52 18.61 -3.19
CA LYS A 143 -13.42 19.52 -2.45
C LYS A 143 -13.78 18.97 -1.07
N ILE A 144 -14.06 17.68 -0.96
CA ILE A 144 -14.34 16.98 0.31
C ILE A 144 -13.13 17.08 1.25
N ILE A 145 -11.93 16.74 0.76
CA ILE A 145 -10.68 16.83 1.54
C ILE A 145 -10.41 18.25 2.02
N LYS A 146 -10.64 19.28 1.19
CA LYS A 146 -10.48 20.68 1.61
C LYS A 146 -11.49 21.09 2.68
N LYS A 147 -12.68 20.47 2.70
CA LYS A 147 -13.72 20.75 3.70
C LYS A 147 -13.39 20.08 5.03
N THR A 148 -12.96 18.82 5.02
CA THR A 148 -12.59 18.08 6.25
C THR A 148 -11.43 18.71 6.98
N ILE A 149 -10.38 19.11 6.26
CA ILE A 149 -9.16 19.70 6.83
C ILE A 149 -9.43 21.02 7.58
N LYS A 150 -10.53 21.71 7.29
CA LYS A 150 -10.91 22.96 7.97
C LYS A 150 -11.58 22.71 9.32
N ASN A 151 -12.09 21.50 9.57
CA ASN A 151 -12.81 21.18 10.78
C ASN A 151 -11.83 20.82 11.89
N ASN A 152 -11.83 21.60 12.97
CA ASN A 152 -10.92 21.41 14.10
C ASN A 152 -11.46 20.48 15.19
N GLN A 153 -12.70 20.01 15.06
CA GLN A 153 -13.35 19.15 16.04
C GLN A 153 -14.07 18.00 15.34
N CYS A 154 -13.97 16.80 15.91
CA CYS A 154 -14.66 15.64 15.38
C CYS A 154 -16.16 15.67 15.71
N PRO A 155 -17.07 15.50 14.73
CA PRO A 155 -18.51 15.47 14.98
C PRO A 155 -18.99 14.18 15.69
N TYR A 156 -18.13 13.15 15.79
CA TYR A 156 -18.49 11.84 16.35
C TYR A 156 -18.06 11.65 17.80
N CYS A 157 -16.82 12.02 18.13
CA CYS A 157 -16.25 11.83 19.46
C CYS A 157 -15.90 13.14 20.19
N GLY A 158 -16.10 14.30 19.54
CA GLY A 158 -15.79 15.61 20.14
C GLY A 158 -14.30 15.95 20.26
N GLU A 159 -13.40 15.02 19.90
CA GLU A 159 -11.95 15.18 20.00
C GLU A 159 -11.44 16.33 19.11
N LYS A 160 -10.59 17.20 19.68
CA LYS A 160 -9.91 18.28 18.96
C LYS A 160 -8.87 17.71 18.00
N GLN A 161 -8.80 18.28 16.80
CA GLN A 161 -7.79 17.93 15.81
C GLN A 161 -6.60 18.88 15.91
N TYR A 162 -5.41 18.31 15.90
CA TYR A 162 -4.15 19.05 15.90
C TYR A 162 -3.62 19.21 14.48
N LYS A 163 -2.83 20.28 14.26
CA LYS A 163 -2.19 20.51 12.96
C LYS A 163 -1.05 19.53 12.77
N ILE A 164 -1.02 18.88 11.61
CA ILE A 164 0.03 17.93 11.24
C ILE A 164 0.96 18.59 10.23
N LYS A 165 2.22 18.78 10.61
CA LYS A 165 3.30 19.27 9.74
C LYS A 165 4.03 18.09 9.13
N LEU A 166 4.32 18.18 7.84
CA LEU A 166 5.14 17.22 7.12
C LEU A 166 6.52 17.85 6.87
N GLU A 167 7.54 17.27 7.48
CA GLU A 167 8.94 17.55 7.16
C GLU A 167 9.43 16.45 6.19
N LYS A 168 9.83 16.87 5.00
CA LYS A 168 10.29 15.93 3.97
C LYS A 168 11.63 15.32 4.41
N PRO A 169 11.90 14.03 4.10
CA PRO A 169 11.16 13.18 3.15
C PRO A 169 9.96 12.42 3.75
N MET A 170 9.94 12.10 5.05
CA MET A 170 8.96 11.18 5.64
C MET A 170 8.60 11.44 7.11
N SER A 171 8.99 12.58 7.68
CA SER A 171 8.78 12.89 9.11
C SER A 171 7.48 13.66 9.32
N PHE A 172 6.62 13.14 10.20
CA PHE A 172 5.35 13.77 10.57
C PHE A 172 5.41 14.31 11.99
N TYR A 173 4.95 15.55 12.18
CA TYR A 173 4.85 16.18 13.50
C TYR A 173 3.43 16.65 13.78
N GLU A 174 2.95 16.34 14.99
CA GLU A 174 1.68 16.82 15.54
C GLU A 174 1.95 18.02 16.46
N GLU A 175 1.38 19.17 16.13
CA GLU A 175 1.49 20.40 16.91
C GLU A 175 0.42 20.43 18.01
N ARG A 176 0.83 20.14 19.25
CA ARG A 176 -0.06 20.06 20.42
C ARG A 176 -0.24 21.43 21.10
N GLU A 177 -1.12 21.49 22.10
CA GLU A 177 -1.32 22.70 22.90
C GLU A 177 0.03 23.22 23.45
N ARG A 178 0.25 24.54 23.36
CA ARG A 178 1.53 25.25 23.64
C ARG A 178 2.63 25.17 22.58
N GLY A 179 2.35 24.66 21.38
CA GLY A 179 3.30 24.69 20.25
C GLY A 179 4.38 23.60 20.30
N VAL A 180 4.22 22.61 21.18
CA VAL A 180 5.12 21.46 21.26
C VAL A 180 4.90 20.57 20.04
N LEU A 181 5.96 20.38 19.25
CA LEU A 181 5.96 19.49 18.09
C LEU A 181 6.29 18.07 18.55
N THR A 182 5.30 17.17 18.48
CA THR A 182 5.48 15.75 18.80
C THR A 182 5.67 14.98 17.51
N ARG A 183 6.79 14.26 17.37
CA ARG A 183 7.03 13.39 16.22
C ARG A 183 6.07 12.18 16.26
N LEU A 184 5.37 11.92 15.17
CA LEU A 184 4.52 10.74 15.03
C LEU A 184 5.34 9.54 14.58
N ASN A 185 5.26 8.45 15.34
CA ASN A 185 5.92 7.21 15.00
C ASN A 185 5.14 6.47 13.90
N PRO A 186 5.82 5.76 12.96
CA PRO A 186 5.15 4.96 11.93
C PRO A 186 4.11 3.96 12.49
N LYS A 187 4.39 3.37 13.65
CA LYS A 187 3.45 2.48 14.35
C LYS A 187 2.15 3.19 14.72
N GLU A 188 2.26 4.41 15.26
CA GLU A 188 1.09 5.21 15.63
C GLU A 188 0.31 5.64 14.39
N ILE A 189 1.00 6.07 13.33
CA ILE A 189 0.39 6.43 12.05
C ILE A 189 -0.42 5.26 11.51
N ARG A 190 0.20 4.06 11.44
CA ARG A 190 -0.46 2.84 10.99
C ARG A 190 -1.72 2.54 11.81
N SER A 191 -1.63 2.57 13.14
CA SER A 191 -2.79 2.32 14.00
C SER A 191 -3.91 3.36 13.82
N ARG A 192 -3.60 4.60 13.44
CA ARG A 192 -4.63 5.61 13.11
C ARG A 192 -5.30 5.30 11.76
N LEU A 193 -4.52 4.92 10.74
CA LEU A 193 -5.03 4.62 9.40
C LEU A 193 -5.87 3.33 9.37
N GLU A 194 -5.49 2.30 10.13
CA GLU A 194 -6.23 1.03 10.21
C GLU A 194 -7.66 1.20 10.77
N ARG A 195 -7.90 2.22 11.59
CA ARG A 195 -9.23 2.53 12.17
C ARG A 195 -10.20 3.16 11.18
N ILE A 196 -9.74 3.64 10.03
CA ILE A 196 -10.60 4.32 9.07
C ILE A 196 -11.57 3.28 8.46
N PRO A 197 -12.89 3.50 8.53
CA PRO A 197 -13.84 2.57 7.94
C PRO A 197 -13.87 2.68 6.41
N ASP A 198 -14.19 1.57 5.75
CA ASP A 198 -14.19 1.48 4.28
C ASP A 198 -15.10 2.51 3.60
N LYS A 199 -16.22 2.87 4.24
CA LYS A 199 -17.15 3.90 3.76
C LYS A 199 -16.47 5.28 3.64
N ASP A 200 -15.59 5.61 4.59
CA ASP A 200 -14.89 6.88 4.63
C ASP A 200 -13.71 6.89 3.65
N LEU A 201 -13.07 5.74 3.41
CA LEU A 201 -12.01 5.60 2.40
C LEU A 201 -12.49 5.95 0.99
N ILE A 202 -13.71 5.53 0.63
CA ILE A 202 -14.32 5.84 -0.68
C ILE A 202 -14.48 7.35 -0.87
N LEU A 203 -14.87 8.08 0.18
CA LEU A 203 -15.00 9.55 0.15
C LEU A 203 -13.67 10.26 -0.07
N LEU A 204 -12.60 9.66 0.46
CA LEU A 204 -11.22 10.14 0.36
C LEU A 204 -10.55 9.72 -0.97
N GLY A 205 -11.24 8.91 -1.77
CA GLY A 205 -10.77 8.47 -3.09
C GLY A 205 -9.91 7.21 -3.08
N PHE A 206 -9.94 6.44 -2.00
CA PHE A 206 -9.23 5.18 -1.86
C PHE A 206 -10.16 3.99 -2.14
N ASP A 207 -9.57 2.91 -2.65
CA ASP A 207 -10.25 1.64 -2.85
C ASP A 207 -10.00 0.75 -1.61
N PRO A 208 -11.04 0.42 -0.82
CA PRO A 208 -10.86 -0.33 0.43
C PRO A 208 -10.39 -1.77 0.21
N GLU A 209 -10.66 -2.36 -0.96
CA GLU A 209 -10.35 -3.77 -1.24
C GLU A 209 -8.91 -3.92 -1.77
N TYR A 210 -8.45 -2.98 -2.59
CA TYR A 210 -7.16 -3.08 -3.27
C TYR A 210 -6.10 -2.07 -2.81
N ALA A 211 -6.46 -1.04 -2.05
CA ALA A 211 -5.54 0.04 -1.68
C ALA A 211 -5.87 0.61 -0.29
N ARG A 212 -5.86 -0.26 0.72
CA ARG A 212 -6.09 0.14 2.12
C ARG A 212 -4.88 0.90 2.67
N PRO A 213 -5.09 2.05 3.34
CA PRO A 213 -4.01 2.86 3.93
C PRO A 213 -3.47 2.32 5.26
#